data_AF-A0A382E9C9-F1
#
_entry.id   AF-A0A382E9C9-F1
#
_cell.length_a   1.000
_cell.length_b   1.000
_cell.length_c   1.000
_cell.angle_alpha   90.00
_cell.angle_beta   90.00
_cell.angle_gamma   90.00
#
_symmetry.space_group_name_H-M   'P 1'
#
loop_
_entity.id
_entity.type
_entity.pdbx_description
1 polymer ?
#
loop_
_entity_poly.entity_id
_entity_poly.type
_entity_poly.pdbx_seq_one_letter_code
_entity_poly.pdbx_strand_id
1 'polypeptide(L)'
;MYESRLWTMRQYAGFTSAKASNERFHYLLKNGVMGLSIAFDLPTQIGYDSDHPMSKGEVGRVGVPITTLKNMETLLNKIPLDTVSTSMTINATAA
;
A
#
# COMPACT_ATOMS: atom_id res chain seq x y z
N MET A 1 18.51 22.26 8.46
CA MET A 1 17.33 21.35 8.59
C MET A 1 17.74 19.92 8.91
N TYR A 2 18.67 19.30 8.15
CA TYR A 2 18.99 17.87 8.32
C TYR A 2 20.03 17.54 9.41
N GLU A 3 20.47 18.51 10.20
CA GLU A 3 21.43 18.30 11.30
C GLU A 3 20.84 17.48 12.46
N SER A 4 19.55 17.65 12.75
CA SER A 4 18.85 16.92 13.82
C SER A 4 17.96 15.79 13.32
N ARG A 5 17.49 15.86 12.06
CA ARG A 5 16.60 14.85 11.48
C ARG A 5 16.73 14.80 9.96
N LEU A 6 17.05 13.63 9.43
CA LEU A 6 17.04 13.37 8.00
C LEU A 6 15.62 13.33 7.43
N TRP A 7 15.51 13.45 6.11
CA TRP A 7 14.24 13.20 5.42
C TRP A 7 13.78 11.76 5.63
N THR A 8 12.47 11.53 5.56
CA THR A 8 11.94 10.17 5.58
C THR A 8 12.22 9.50 4.25
N MET A 9 13.07 8.48 4.25
CA MET A 9 13.15 7.54 3.14
C MET A 9 11.84 6.75 3.10
N ARG A 10 10.98 7.08 2.13
CA ARG A 10 9.66 6.48 1.94
C ARG A 10 9.56 5.94 0.52
N GLN A 11 9.52 4.63 0.39
CA GLN A 11 9.37 4.00 -0.93
C GLN A 11 7.89 3.77 -1.26
N TYR A 12 7.56 4.04 -2.52
CA TYR A 12 6.26 3.77 -3.12
C TYR A 12 6.19 2.31 -3.57
N ALA A 13 5.20 1.56 -3.07
CA ALA A 13 5.12 0.12 -3.22
C ALA A 13 3.69 -0.42 -3.11
N GLY A 14 3.37 -1.42 -3.93
CA GLY A 14 2.12 -2.17 -3.92
C GLY A 14 2.10 -3.09 -5.15
N PHE A 15 1.75 -4.36 -4.96
CA PHE A 15 1.93 -5.41 -5.98
C PHE A 15 0.91 -6.52 -5.79
N THR A 16 0.29 -6.98 -6.88
CA THR A 16 -0.38 -8.28 -7.05
C THR A 16 -1.48 -8.62 -6.02
N SER A 17 -1.12 -8.80 -4.76
CA SER A 17 -2.01 -9.11 -3.64
C SER A 17 -1.58 -8.37 -2.36
N ALA A 18 -2.50 -8.27 -1.41
CA ALA A 18 -2.22 -7.71 -0.09
C ALA A 18 -1.06 -8.45 0.64
N LYS A 19 -0.99 -9.77 0.50
CA LYS A 19 0.07 -10.59 1.11
C LYS A 19 1.45 -10.29 0.49
N ALA A 20 1.55 -10.27 -0.84
CA ALA A 20 2.81 -9.97 -1.52
C ALA A 20 3.28 -8.54 -1.22
N SER A 21 2.35 -7.59 -1.13
CA SER A 21 2.64 -6.21 -0.74
C SER A 21 3.12 -6.12 0.71
N ASN A 22 2.51 -6.86 1.64
CA ASN A 22 2.96 -6.95 3.03
C ASN A 22 4.40 -7.51 3.14
N GLU A 23 4.70 -8.60 2.43
CA GLU A 23 6.06 -9.18 2.38
C GLU A 23 7.08 -8.15 1.86
N ARG A 24 6.71 -7.36 0.85
CA ARG A 24 7.54 -6.27 0.36
C ARG A 24 7.72 -5.15 1.39
N PHE A 25 6.68 -4.79 2.14
CA PHE A 25 6.81 -3.78 3.19
C PHE A 25 7.77 -4.23 4.29
N HIS A 26 7.68 -5.47 4.74
CA HIS A 26 8.64 -6.04 5.70
C HIS A 26 10.07 -6.04 5.15
N TYR A 27 10.24 -6.39 3.87
CA TYR A 27 11.55 -6.29 3.20
C TYR A 27 12.08 -4.85 3.20
N LEU A 28 11.27 -3.86 2.85
CA LEU A 28 11.68 -2.46 2.79
C LEU A 28 12.06 -1.92 4.18
N LEU A 29 11.23 -2.20 5.19
CA LEU A 29 11.50 -1.79 6.58
C LEU A 29 12.79 -2.44 7.10
N LYS A 30 13.01 -3.73 6.82
CA LYS A 30 14.26 -4.43 7.17
C LYS A 30 15.50 -3.82 6.51
N ASN A 31 15.35 -3.18 5.35
CA ASN A 31 16.42 -2.54 4.60
C ASN A 31 16.52 -1.01 4.85
N GLY A 32 15.93 -0.50 5.93
CA GLY A 32 16.14 0.88 6.39
C GLY A 32 15.17 1.92 5.84
N VAL A 33 14.11 1.51 5.14
CA VAL A 33 13.00 2.43 4.83
C VAL A 33 12.30 2.83 6.14
N MET A 34 12.06 4.13 6.32
CA MET A 34 11.51 4.69 7.57
C MET A 34 9.99 4.95 7.51
N GLY A 35 9.39 4.82 6.33
CA GLY A 35 7.95 4.96 6.13
C GLY A 35 7.48 4.28 4.85
N LEU A 36 6.21 3.90 4.81
CA LEU A 36 5.62 3.21 3.65
C LEU A 36 4.77 4.16 2.82
N SER A 37 4.80 4.04 1.50
CA SER A 37 3.82 4.68 0.61
C SER A 37 3.12 3.61 -0.22
N ILE A 38 1.80 3.48 -0.05
CA ILE A 38 1.01 2.38 -0.58
C ILE A 38 0.49 2.74 -1.96
N ALA A 39 0.78 1.88 -2.94
CA ALA A 39 0.27 1.94 -4.31
C ALA A 39 -0.93 1.00 -4.47
N PHE A 40 -2.11 1.52 -4.80
CA PHE A 40 -3.31 0.72 -5.05
C PHE A 40 -3.46 0.38 -6.54
N ASP A 41 -4.12 -0.71 -6.84
CA ASP A 41 -4.44 -1.04 -8.23
C ASP A 41 -5.50 -0.10 -8.83
N LEU A 42 -5.69 -0.16 -10.14
CA LEU A 42 -6.62 0.74 -10.83
C LEU A 42 -8.08 0.56 -10.33
N PRO A 43 -8.64 -0.66 -10.19
CA PRO A 43 -9.98 -0.86 -9.63
C PRO A 43 -10.19 -0.17 -8.28
N THR A 44 -9.26 -0.34 -7.34
CA THR A 44 -9.32 0.31 -6.01
C THR A 44 -9.31 1.84 -6.13
N GLN A 45 -8.50 2.38 -7.05
CA GLN A 45 -8.40 3.83 -7.26
C GLN A 45 -9.66 4.45 -7.84
N ILE A 46 -10.42 3.71 -8.64
CA ILE A 46 -11.63 4.20 -9.33
C ILE A 46 -12.94 3.68 -8.72
N GLY A 47 -12.87 2.93 -7.61
CA GLY A 47 -14.04 2.54 -6.82
C GLY A 47 -14.76 1.28 -7.30
N TYR A 48 -14.03 0.35 -7.93
CA TYR A 48 -14.58 -0.96 -8.26
C TYR A 48 -14.01 -2.08 -7.40
N ASP A 49 -14.89 -3.00 -7.03
CA ASP A 49 -14.47 -4.28 -6.48
C ASP A 49 -13.76 -5.14 -7.54
N SER A 50 -12.91 -6.05 -7.09
CA SER A 50 -12.08 -6.91 -7.94
C SER A 50 -12.89 -7.85 -8.85
N ASP A 51 -14.14 -8.18 -8.48
CA ASP A 51 -15.05 -9.01 -9.27
C ASP A 51 -15.94 -8.20 -10.22
N HIS A 52 -15.90 -6.86 -10.14
CA HIS A 52 -16.63 -6.00 -11.06
C HIS A 52 -16.14 -6.20 -12.51
N PRO A 53 -17.04 -6.24 -13.52
CA PRO A 53 -16.64 -6.48 -14.91
C PRO A 53 -15.57 -5.51 -15.45
N MET A 54 -15.58 -4.25 -15.00
CA MET A 54 -14.58 -3.23 -15.38
C MET A 54 -13.20 -3.46 -14.76
N SER A 55 -13.08 -4.31 -13.74
CA SER A 55 -11.82 -4.62 -13.05
C SER A 55 -11.01 -5.70 -13.77
N LYS A 56 -11.63 -6.40 -14.73
CA LYS A 56 -11.03 -7.55 -15.42
C LYS A 56 -9.72 -7.15 -16.11
N GLY A 57 -8.62 -7.79 -15.68
CA GLY A 57 -7.27 -7.56 -16.23
C GLY A 57 -6.47 -6.48 -15.50
N GLU A 58 -7.09 -5.71 -14.60
CA GLU A 58 -6.44 -4.62 -13.87
C GLU A 58 -6.22 -4.93 -12.39
N VAL A 59 -6.91 -5.93 -11.85
CA VAL A 59 -6.75 -6.39 -10.45
C VAL A 59 -5.29 -6.73 -10.16
N GLY A 60 -4.70 -5.99 -9.22
CA GLY A 60 -3.32 -6.19 -8.77
C GLY A 60 -2.22 -5.85 -9.80
N ARG A 61 -2.57 -5.32 -10.98
CA ARG A 61 -1.62 -5.10 -12.08
C ARG A 61 -0.61 -3.98 -11.79
N VAL A 62 -1.07 -2.90 -11.20
CA VAL A 62 -0.29 -1.67 -10.95
C VAL A 62 -0.17 -1.31 -9.47
N GLY A 63 -0.71 -2.15 -8.59
CA GLY A 63 -0.74 -1.89 -7.15
C GLY A 63 -1.39 -3.02 -6.38
N VAL A 64 -1.68 -2.80 -5.10
CA VAL A 64 -2.42 -3.74 -4.27
C VAL A 64 -3.93 -3.61 -4.50
N PRO A 65 -4.67 -4.72 -4.73
CA PRO A 65 -6.13 -4.71 -4.74
C PRO A 65 -6.69 -4.65 -3.33
N ILE A 66 -7.60 -3.69 -3.06
CA ILE A 66 -8.31 -3.54 -1.78
C ILE A 66 -9.80 -3.37 -2.05
N THR A 67 -10.59 -4.37 -1.67
CA THR A 67 -12.06 -4.35 -1.80
C THR A 67 -12.74 -4.44 -0.43
N THR A 68 -12.04 -4.96 0.57
CA THR A 68 -12.57 -5.18 1.91
C THR A 68 -11.57 -4.76 2.97
N LEU A 69 -12.08 -4.54 4.19
CA LEU A 69 -11.24 -4.37 5.38
C LEU A 69 -10.25 -5.53 5.55
N LYS A 70 -10.65 -6.76 5.18
CA LYS A 70 -9.79 -7.94 5.31
C LYS A 70 -8.53 -7.84 4.46
N ASN A 71 -8.60 -7.18 3.31
CA ASN A 71 -7.41 -6.93 2.49
C ASN A 71 -6.47 -5.95 3.17
N MET A 72 -6.99 -4.88 3.80
CA MET A 72 -6.18 -3.93 4.56
C MET A 72 -5.53 -4.57 5.79
N GLU A 73 -6.26 -5.41 6.53
CA GLU A 73 -5.70 -6.20 7.64
C GLU A 73 -4.55 -7.09 7.17
N THR A 74 -4.70 -7.71 6.00
CA THR A 74 -3.64 -8.56 5.41
C THR A 74 -2.45 -7.72 4.97
N LEU A 75 -2.70 -6.57 4.35
CA LEU A 75 -1.68 -5.65 3.82
C LEU A 75 -0.81 -5.08 4.94
N LEU A 76 -1.41 -4.72 6.07
CA LEU A 76 -0.72 -4.08 7.20
C LEU A 76 -0.41 -5.06 8.34
N ASN A 77 -0.61 -6.36 8.12
CA ASN A 77 -0.36 -7.38 9.12
C ASN A 77 1.07 -7.30 9.67
N LYS A 78 1.18 -7.22 11.00
CA LYS A 78 2.43 -7.09 11.75
C LYS A 78 3.29 -5.85 11.39
N ILE A 79 2.71 -4.83 10.77
CA ILE A 79 3.36 -3.51 10.66
C ILE A 79 3.00 -2.70 11.92
N PRO A 80 3.98 -2.18 12.67
CA PRO A 80 3.70 -1.39 13.88
C PRO A 80 3.23 0.03 13.48
N LEU A 81 1.92 0.18 13.27
CA LEU A 81 1.29 1.40 12.76
C LEU A 81 1.41 2.62 13.68
N ASP A 82 1.73 2.40 14.95
CA ASP A 82 2.02 3.44 15.95
C ASP A 82 3.38 4.11 15.74
N THR A 83 4.32 3.43 15.07
CA THR A 83 5.70 3.92 14.86
C THR A 83 6.06 4.10 13.39
N VAL A 84 5.46 3.32 12.48
CA VAL A 84 5.69 3.41 11.03
C VAL A 84 4.63 4.29 10.41
N SER A 85 5.04 5.49 9.97
CA SER A 85 4.17 6.36 9.18
C SER A 85 3.79 5.70 7.85
N THR A 86 2.49 5.67 7.54
CA THR A 86 1.95 5.15 6.28
C THR A 86 1.35 6.30 5.47
N SER A 87 1.73 6.36 4.19
CA SER A 87 1.13 7.23 3.19
C SER A 87 0.33 6.36 2.23
N MET A 88 -0.80 6.84 1.77
CA MET A 88 -1.68 6.11 0.85
C MET A 88 -1.90 6.98 -0.38
N THR A 89 -1.43 6.52 -1.54
CA THR A 89 -1.63 7.25 -2.81
C THR A 89 -2.99 6.88 -3.36
N ILE A 90 -4.03 7.52 -2.84
CA ILE A 90 -5.43 7.30 -3.19
C ILE A 90 -6.15 8.64 -3.28
N ASN A 91 -7.14 8.76 -4.17
CA ASN A 91 -7.79 10.03 -4.48
C ASN A 91 -9.32 9.90 -4.39
N ALA A 92 -9.99 9.48 -5.47
CA ALA A 92 -11.45 9.51 -5.60
C ALA A 92 -12.16 8.71 -4.50
N THR A 93 -11.57 7.61 -4.04
CA THR A 93 -12.11 6.70 -3.03
C THR A 93 -11.58 6.96 -1.61
N ALA A 94 -10.93 8.11 -1.38
CA ALA A 94 -10.34 8.44 -0.08
C ALA A 94 -11.33 9.06 0.92
N ALA A 95 -12.42 9.65 0.42
CA ALA A 95 -13.38 10.45 1.19
C ALA A 95 -14.50 9.62 1.82
#